data_AF-A0A5J4PCC4-F1
#
_entry.id   AF-A0A5J4PCC4-F1
#
_cell.length_a   1.000
_cell.length_b   1.000
_cell.length_c   1.000
_cell.angle_alpha   90.00
_cell.angle_beta   90.00
_cell.angle_gamma   90.00
#
_symmetry.space_group_name_H-M   'P 1'
#
loop_
_entity.id
_entity.type
_entity.pdbx_description
1 polymer ?
#
loop_
_entity_poly.entity_id
_entity_poly.type
_entity_poly.pdbx_seq_one_letter_code
_entity_poly.pdbx_strand_id
1 'polypeptide(L)' 'MANSKEKLFSNFPSVSTEQWMEKVTADLKGADYEKRLLWRTNEGFKVKPFYRMED' A
#
# COMPACT_ATOMS: atom_id res chain seq x y z
N MET A 1 11.80 -29.23 -3.15
CA MET A 1 12.06 -28.49 -1.91
C MET A 1 12.29 -27.03 -2.29
N ALA A 2 11.39 -26.12 -1.91
CA ALA A 2 11.55 -24.69 -2.21
C ALA A 2 12.71 -24.15 -1.36
N ASN A 3 13.72 -23.59 -2.02
CA ASN A 3 15.00 -23.21 -1.44
C ASN A 3 14.78 -22.08 -0.43
N SER A 4 14.93 -22.35 0.86
CA SER A 4 14.44 -21.50 1.97
C SER A 4 15.24 -20.21 2.23
N LYS A 5 15.98 -19.69 1.25
CA LYS A 5 16.86 -18.51 1.39
C LYS A 5 16.97 -17.64 0.13
N GLU A 6 16.08 -17.80 -0.84
CA GLU A 6 16.08 -16.87 -1.98
C GLU A 6 15.60 -15.49 -1.52
N LYS A 7 16.53 -14.53 -1.47
CA LYS A 7 16.19 -13.13 -1.21
C LYS A 7 15.58 -12.53 -2.47
N LEU A 8 14.30 -12.81 -2.69
CA LEU A 8 13.53 -12.39 -3.86
C LEU A 8 13.54 -10.86 -4.07
N PHE A 9 13.70 -10.10 -2.99
CA PHE A 9 13.65 -8.64 -3.00
C PHE A 9 15.01 -7.96 -2.86
N SER A 10 16.13 -8.71 -2.81
CA SER A 10 17.46 -8.11 -2.60
C SER A 10 17.99 -7.29 -3.77
N ASN A 11 17.46 -7.50 -4.97
CA ASN A 11 17.84 -6.74 -6.17
C ASN A 11 17.00 -5.46 -6.34
N PHE A 12 16.01 -5.24 -5.48
CA PHE A 12 15.11 -4.10 -5.56
C PHE A 12 15.32 -3.19 -4.34
N PRO A 13 15.26 -1.86 -4.54
CA PRO A 13 15.28 -0.94 -3.42
C PRO A 13 14.05 -1.16 -2.52
N SER A 14 14.23 -0.94 -1.23
CA SER A 14 13.11 -0.94 -0.27
C SER A 14 12.12 0.16 -0.64
N VAL A 15 10.84 -0.19 -0.76
CA VAL A 15 9.79 0.76 -1.14
C VAL A 15 9.24 1.45 0.10
N SER A 16 9.45 2.77 0.20
CA SER A 16 8.88 3.56 1.30
C SER A 16 7.36 3.73 1.17
N THR A 17 6.72 4.14 2.26
CA THR A 17 5.27 4.40 2.27
C THR A 17 4.92 5.56 1.34
N GLU A 18 5.80 6.56 1.27
CA GLU A 18 5.69 7.71 0.37
C GLU A 18 5.74 7.28 -1.11
N GLN A 19 6.71 6.46 -1.50
CA GLN A 19 6.84 5.99 -2.89
C GLN A 19 5.62 5.19 -3.35
N TRP A 20 5.00 4.46 -2.42
CA TRP A 20 3.80 3.68 -2.72
C TRP A 20 2.56 4.58 -2.81
N MET A 21 2.42 5.55 -1.91
CA MET A 21 1.36 6.55 -1.96
C MET A 21 1.43 7.41 -3.22
N GLU A 22 2.63 7.79 -3.65
CA GLU A 22 2.85 8.53 -4.90
C GLU A 22 2.38 7.69 -6.10
N LYS A 23 2.74 6.41 -6.14
CA LYS A 23 2.32 5.49 -7.21
C LYS A 23 0.81 5.29 -7.24
N VAL A 24 0.17 5.15 -6.08
CA VAL A 24 -1.28 5.06 -6.00
C VAL A 24 -1.96 6.35 -6.43
N THR A 25 -1.42 7.51 -6.05
CA THR A 25 -1.96 8.80 -6.47
C THR A 25 -1.85 9.00 -8.00
N ALA A 26 -0.74 8.55 -8.59
CA ALA A 26 -0.55 8.53 -10.04
C ALA A 26 -1.54 7.58 -10.74
N ASP A 27 -1.75 6.37 -10.22
CA ASP A 27 -2.69 5.38 -10.76
C ASP A 27 -4.15 5.86 -10.68
N LEU A 28 -4.48 6.55 -9.59
CA LEU A 28 -5.76 7.22 -9.39
C LEU A 28 -5.97 8.44 -10.30
N LYS A 29 -4.98 8.85 -11.10
CA LYS A 29 -5.01 10.05 -11.96
C LYS A 29 -5.38 11.31 -11.18
N GLY A 30 -4.90 11.43 -9.93
CA GLY A 30 -5.26 12.52 -9.04
C GLY A 30 -6.67 12.43 -8.43
N ALA A 31 -7.36 11.30 -8.59
CA ALA A 31 -8.59 11.05 -7.85
C ALA A 31 -8.28 10.89 -6.36
N ASP A 32 -9.19 11.40 -5.55
CA ASP A 32 -9.08 11.49 -4.10
C ASP A 32 -9.00 10.08 -3.47
N TYR A 33 -7.78 9.67 -3.10
CA TYR A 33 -7.45 8.37 -2.51
C TYR A 33 -8.36 8.05 -1.31
N GLU A 34 -8.60 9.06 -0.47
CA GLU A 34 -9.44 8.92 0.72
C GLU A 34 -10.91 8.68 0.39
N LYS A 35 -11.42 9.17 -0.73
CA LYS A 35 -12.83 8.96 -1.13
C LYS A 35 -13.04 7.70 -1.94
N ARG A 36 -12.03 7.27 -2.71
CA ARG A 36 -12.11 6.12 -3.62
C ARG A 36 -11.80 4.80 -2.93
N LEU A 37 -10.86 4.80 -1.98
CA LEU A 37 -10.30 3.57 -1.44
C LEU A 37 -10.47 3.40 0.07
N LEU A 38 -10.81 4.46 0.83
CA LEU A 38 -11.19 4.26 2.23
C LEU A 38 -12.64 3.80 2.31
N TRP A 39 -12.83 2.60 2.81
CA TRP A 39 -14.16 2.14 3.17
C TRP A 39 -14.52 2.69 4.55
N ARG A 40 -15.61 3.47 4.60
CA ARG A 40 -16.22 3.89 5.86
C ARG A 40 -17.24 2.85 6.29
N THR A 41 -16.98 2.17 7.39
CA THR A 41 -17.97 1.28 7.99
C THR A 41 -19.04 2.10 8.70
N ASN A 42 -20.24 1.52 8.88
CA ASN A 42 -21.35 2.18 9.57
C ASN A 42 -21.04 2.49 11.04
N GLU A 43 -19.95 1.93 11.58
CA GLU A 43 -19.44 2.14 12.93
C GLU A 43 -18.48 3.34 13.02
N GLY A 44 -18.25 4.07 11.92
CA GLY A 44 -17.41 5.26 11.90
C GLY A 44 -15.91 4.99 11.72
N PHE A 45 -15.52 3.74 11.47
CA PHE A 45 -14.13 3.39 11.19
C PHE A 45 -13.80 3.60 9.70
N LYS A 46 -12.60 4.13 9.46
CA LYS A 46 -12.01 4.23 8.12
C LYS A 46 -11.09 3.03 7.91
N VAL A 47 -11.50 2.09 7.08
CA VAL A 47 -10.68 0.94 6.68
C VAL A 47 -9.82 1.38 5.50
N LYS A 48 -8.50 1.24 5.66
CA LYS A 48 -7.53 1.50 4.60
C LYS A 48 -7.46 0.29 3.65
N PRO A 49 -7.25 0.50 2.35
CA PRO A 49 -7.12 -0.59 1.37
C PRO A 49 -5.80 -1.36 1.52
N PHE A 50 -4.83 -0.82 2.26
CA PHE A 50 -3.55 -1.46 2.56
C PHE A 50 -3.10 -1.08 3.96
N TYR A 51 -2.34 -1.98 4.59
CA TYR A 51 -1.69 -1.79 5.87
C TYR A 51 -0.22 -2.13 5.72
N ARG A 52 0.63 -1.44 6.47
CA ARG A 52 2.08 -1.67 6.49
C ARG A 52 2.52 -1.94 7.92
N MET A 53 3.71 -2.50 8.08
CA MET A 53 4.31 -2.72 9.41
C MET A 53 4.52 -1.43 10.21
N GLU A 54 4.48 -0.27 9.55
CA GLU A 54 4.64 1.04 10.16
C GLU A 54 3.31 1.65 10.66
N ASP A 55 2.16 1.08 10.28
CA ASP A 55 0.80 1.53 10.64
C ASP A 55 0.33 0.82 11.92
#